data_AF-A0A9D8BGX8-F1
#
_entry.id   AF-A0A9D8BGX8-F1
#
_cell.length_a   1.000
_cell.length_b   1.000
_cell.length_c   1.000
_cell.angle_alpha   90.00
_cell.angle_beta   90.00
_cell.angle_gamma   90.00
#
_symmetry.space_group_name_H-M   'P 1'
#
loop_
_entity.id
_entity.type
_entity.pdbx_description
1 polymer ?
#
loop_
_entity_poly.entity_id
_entity_poly.type
_entity_poly.pdbx_seq_one_letter_code
_entity_poly.pdbx_strand_id
1 'polypeptide(L)'
;MSIERTTEQAEDGKPSAEAPIEEKTSVNIEQTITKLLTAAATDPTQLASCLAALDRHIESSEQSKAAVESALPSMLTMLRQHPYMLKNLNHASTIAAPGQQGPAYKMLMNLLAQSIETLSPDECIKVIESQRRAKQYDAMSAWSTMLREKLGQDDSRSSWSSRSKISYEEHMALRVQGVDLENQKGDQAEVRRLYEQAVTVAEQSEMEARKGGDPVDGWYAVMSKAGFLLPRLGRNEEAIRMLEMTIESAETYAQEKGAEIDQTRVARTIFNMTMHSIDLEMQVGADPAIVRALIAKLESNSVFQEGMRVDPVKWEQRLASARIYCEAH
;
A
#
# COMPACT_ATOMS: atom_id res chain seq x y z
N MET A 1 -12.61 6.65 91.48
CA MET A 1 -13.00 6.24 90.12
C MET A 1 -12.77 7.42 89.20
N SER A 2 -11.58 7.46 88.59
CA SER A 2 -11.18 8.40 87.55
C SER A 2 -10.55 7.53 86.48
N ILE A 3 -11.11 7.53 85.27
CA ILE A 3 -10.59 6.77 84.14
C ILE A 3 -10.02 7.78 83.14
N GLU A 4 -8.73 7.66 82.91
CA GLU A 4 -7.93 8.43 81.97
C GLU A 4 -8.39 8.16 80.53
N ARG A 5 -8.48 9.23 79.73
CA ARG A 5 -8.64 9.16 78.28
C ARG A 5 -7.25 9.26 77.64
N THR A 6 -6.83 8.21 76.97
CA THR A 6 -5.64 8.19 76.11
C THR A 6 -6.10 8.38 74.66
N THR A 7 -5.67 9.48 74.05
CA THR A 7 -5.87 9.78 72.62
C THR A 7 -4.82 9.05 71.79
N GLU A 8 -5.28 8.14 70.93
CA GLU A 8 -4.49 7.45 69.91
C GLU A 8 -4.44 8.34 68.65
N GLN A 9 -3.24 8.76 68.25
CA GLN A 9 -2.99 9.49 67.00
C GLN A 9 -2.96 8.49 65.84
N ALA A 10 -3.84 8.68 64.87
CA ALA A 10 -3.75 8.03 63.57
C ALA A 10 -2.67 8.75 62.73
N GLU A 11 -1.66 8.01 62.27
CA GLU A 11 -0.69 8.48 61.30
C GLU A 11 -1.34 8.60 59.92
N ASP A 12 -1.39 9.83 59.40
CA ASP A 12 -1.78 10.16 58.03
C ASP A 12 -0.84 9.48 57.03
N GLY A 13 -1.40 8.54 56.26
CA GLY A 13 -0.77 7.99 55.07
C GLY A 13 -0.57 9.09 54.02
N LYS A 14 0.68 9.50 53.80
CA LYS A 14 1.07 10.33 52.66
C LYS A 14 0.58 9.68 51.35
N PRO A 15 -0.07 10.42 50.44
CA PRO A 15 -0.30 9.92 49.09
C PRO A 15 1.04 9.68 48.41
N SER A 16 1.23 8.46 47.92
CA SER A 16 2.32 8.08 47.04
C SER A 16 2.40 9.07 45.88
N ALA A 17 3.54 9.73 45.71
CA ALA A 17 3.78 10.61 44.58
C ALA A 17 3.59 9.81 43.29
N GLU A 18 2.52 10.09 42.54
CA GLU A 18 2.38 9.56 41.19
C GLU A 18 3.58 10.05 40.38
N ALA A 19 4.27 9.11 39.72
CA ALA A 19 5.37 9.44 38.83
C ALA A 19 4.93 10.55 37.85
N PRO A 20 5.80 11.54 37.58
CA PRO A 20 5.46 12.67 36.73
C PRO A 20 4.92 12.16 35.38
N ILE A 21 3.89 12.81 34.87
CA ILE A 21 3.17 12.45 33.63
C ILE A 21 4.14 12.25 32.44
N GLU A 22 5.27 12.96 32.46
CA GLU A 22 6.35 12.86 31.47
C GLU A 22 7.01 11.47 31.44
N GLU A 23 7.30 10.88 32.60
CA GLU A 23 7.96 9.58 32.71
C GLU A 23 7.02 8.46 32.23
N LYS A 24 5.72 8.54 32.57
CA LYS A 24 4.70 7.59 32.10
C LYS A 24 4.50 7.64 30.58
N THR A 25 4.59 8.82 29.97
CA THR A 25 4.42 9.02 28.53
C THR A 25 5.62 8.47 27.74
N SER A 26 6.84 8.75 28.19
CA SER A 26 8.08 8.25 27.56
C SER A 26 8.17 6.72 27.58
N VAL A 27 7.86 6.11 28.74
CA VAL A 27 7.88 4.64 28.90
C VAL A 27 6.88 3.93 27.97
N ASN A 28 5.73 4.55 27.69
CA ASN A 28 4.73 3.98 26.79
C ASN A 28 5.15 4.05 25.31
N ILE A 29 5.83 5.13 24.90
CA ILE A 29 6.35 5.30 23.52
C ILE A 29 7.45 4.28 23.24
N GLU A 30 8.42 4.12 24.12
CA GLU A 30 9.51 3.13 23.97
C GLU A 30 8.98 1.70 23.87
N GLN A 31 7.99 1.34 24.68
CA GLN A 31 7.32 0.05 24.61
C GLN A 31 6.59 -0.16 23.29
N THR A 32 5.92 0.88 22.78
CA THR A 32 5.23 0.84 21.49
C THR A 32 6.21 0.65 20.34
N ILE A 33 7.33 1.36 20.35
CA ILE A 33 8.41 1.23 19.36
C ILE A 33 9.03 -0.17 19.40
N THR A 34 9.30 -0.70 20.59
CA THR A 34 9.84 -2.06 20.74
C THR A 34 8.89 -3.10 20.18
N LYS A 35 7.59 -3.00 20.49
CA LYS A 35 6.55 -3.88 19.92
C LYS A 35 6.48 -3.76 18.40
N LEU A 36 6.58 -2.54 17.87
CA LEU A 36 6.59 -2.28 16.43
C LEU A 36 7.76 -2.99 15.75
N LEU A 37 8.97 -2.88 16.29
CA LEU A 37 10.16 -3.51 15.72
C LEU A 37 10.08 -5.04 15.81
N THR A 38 9.62 -5.60 16.92
CA THR A 38 9.36 -7.03 17.05
C THR A 38 8.33 -7.50 16.03
N ALA A 39 7.20 -6.80 15.91
CA ALA A 39 6.15 -7.14 14.94
C ALA A 39 6.63 -6.99 13.49
N ALA A 40 7.49 -6.02 13.20
CA ALA A 40 8.09 -5.88 11.87
C ALA A 40 8.95 -7.08 11.48
N ALA A 41 9.50 -7.79 12.48
CA ALA A 41 10.25 -9.01 12.25
C ALA A 41 9.37 -10.26 12.11
N THR A 42 8.15 -10.29 12.67
CA THR A 42 7.39 -11.54 12.87
C THR A 42 5.94 -11.54 12.38
N ASP A 43 5.21 -10.42 12.43
CA ASP A 43 3.76 -10.36 12.17
C ASP A 43 3.32 -9.00 11.58
N PRO A 44 3.03 -8.94 10.25
CA PRO A 44 2.55 -7.72 9.59
C PRO A 44 1.19 -7.19 10.10
N THR A 45 0.33 -8.03 10.67
CA THR A 45 -0.99 -7.61 11.17
C THR A 45 -0.86 -6.90 12.50
N GLN A 46 -0.07 -7.47 13.41
CA GLN A 46 0.30 -6.80 14.66
C GLN A 46 1.04 -5.50 14.38
N LEU A 47 1.91 -5.48 13.36
CA LEU A 47 2.66 -4.31 12.95
C LEU A 47 1.76 -3.12 12.58
N ALA A 48 0.66 -3.35 11.85
CA ALA A 48 -0.30 -2.30 11.50
C ALA A 48 -0.94 -1.67 12.76
N SER A 49 -1.28 -2.49 13.75
CA SER A 49 -1.83 -2.01 15.02
C SER A 49 -0.82 -1.20 15.84
N CYS A 50 0.45 -1.63 15.86
CA CYS A 50 1.53 -0.89 16.51
C CYS A 50 1.80 0.46 15.82
N LEU A 51 1.78 0.48 14.49
CA LEU A 51 1.97 1.72 13.73
C LEU A 51 0.83 2.72 14.00
N ALA A 52 -0.42 2.27 13.99
CA ALA A 52 -1.57 3.10 14.35
C ALA A 52 -1.51 3.61 15.81
N ALA A 53 -0.92 2.85 16.74
CA ALA A 53 -0.68 3.33 18.11
C ALA A 53 0.35 4.46 18.15
N LEU A 54 1.42 4.36 17.35
CA LEU A 54 2.44 5.40 17.25
C LEU A 54 1.87 6.68 16.62
N ASP A 55 1.00 6.55 15.61
CA ASP A 55 0.26 7.67 15.02
C ASP A 55 -0.57 8.41 16.08
N ARG A 56 -1.31 7.68 16.94
CA ARG A 56 -2.06 8.28 18.06
C ARG A 56 -1.16 9.02 19.06
N HIS A 57 0.05 8.52 19.32
CA HIS A 57 1.00 9.23 20.17
C HIS A 57 1.41 10.57 19.56
N ILE A 58 1.75 10.59 18.26
CA ILE A 58 2.11 11.82 17.53
C ILE A 58 0.96 12.84 17.58
N GLU A 59 -0.27 12.39 17.41
CA GLU A 59 -1.45 13.26 17.38
C GLU A 59 -1.87 13.76 18.78
N SER A 60 -1.44 13.10 19.85
CA SER A 60 -1.88 13.42 21.22
C SER A 60 -1.31 14.71 21.81
N SER A 61 -0.05 15.04 21.48
CA SER A 61 0.66 16.22 21.99
C SER A 61 1.99 16.45 21.26
N GLU A 62 2.45 17.70 21.19
CA GLU A 62 3.77 18.03 20.63
C GLU A 62 4.92 17.36 21.41
N GLN A 63 4.76 17.16 22.72
CA GLN A 63 5.75 16.44 23.54
C GLN A 63 5.87 14.97 23.12
N SER A 64 4.74 14.28 22.92
CA SER A 64 4.74 12.89 22.46
C SER A 64 5.29 12.78 21.05
N LYS A 65 4.94 13.72 20.16
CA LYS A 65 5.53 13.80 18.81
C LYS A 65 7.04 13.97 18.85
N ALA A 66 7.57 14.91 19.65
CA ALA A 66 9.01 15.12 19.80
C ALA A 66 9.72 13.87 20.35
N ALA A 67 9.10 13.15 21.28
CA ALA A 67 9.62 11.87 21.79
C ALA A 67 9.64 10.77 20.72
N VAL A 68 8.64 10.72 19.83
CA VAL A 68 8.70 9.82 18.66
C VAL A 68 9.79 10.25 17.69
N GLU A 69 9.90 11.55 17.37
CA GLU A 69 10.94 12.10 16.48
C GLU A 69 12.36 11.74 16.93
N SER A 70 12.63 11.87 18.23
CA SER A 70 13.95 11.56 18.80
C SER A 70 14.31 10.07 18.71
N ALA A 71 13.32 9.18 18.68
CA ALA A 71 13.52 7.74 18.59
C ALA A 71 13.67 7.22 17.14
N LEU A 72 13.20 7.98 16.13
CA LEU A 72 13.21 7.56 14.72
C LEU A 72 14.59 7.16 14.17
N PRO A 73 15.71 7.87 14.48
CA PRO A 73 17.03 7.46 13.96
C PRO A 73 17.46 6.07 14.40
N SER A 74 17.22 5.72 15.67
CA SER A 74 17.51 4.39 16.21
C SER A 74 16.61 3.32 15.60
N MET A 75 15.31 3.62 15.46
CA MET A 75 14.37 2.74 14.78
C MET A 75 14.78 2.47 13.33
N LEU A 76 15.12 3.53 12.59
CA LEU A 76 15.54 3.43 11.20
C LEU A 76 16.79 2.58 11.05
N THR A 77 17.76 2.76 11.95
CA THR A 77 18.98 1.94 11.97
C THR A 77 18.66 0.45 12.08
N MET A 78 17.78 0.06 13.00
CA MET A 78 17.37 -1.34 13.16
C MET A 78 16.57 -1.86 11.95
N LEU A 79 15.66 -1.06 11.39
CA LEU A 79 14.90 -1.43 10.19
C LEU A 79 15.80 -1.66 8.98
N ARG A 80 16.86 -0.86 8.83
CA ARG A 80 17.81 -0.97 7.70
C ARG A 80 18.76 -2.16 7.83
N GLN A 81 19.02 -2.64 9.05
CA GLN A 81 19.79 -3.88 9.26
C GLN A 81 19.05 -5.12 8.72
N HIS A 82 17.73 -5.03 8.52
CA HIS A 82 16.87 -6.13 8.12
C HIS A 82 15.91 -5.69 7.00
N PRO A 83 16.31 -5.74 5.71
CA PRO A 83 15.54 -5.17 4.60
C PRO A 83 14.07 -5.63 4.51
N TYR A 84 13.77 -6.86 4.94
CA TYR A 84 12.41 -7.38 4.98
C TYR A 84 11.50 -6.64 5.99
N MET A 85 12.05 -6.07 7.06
CA MET A 85 11.29 -5.30 8.05
C MET A 85 10.78 -3.99 7.45
N LEU A 86 11.57 -3.32 6.61
CA LEU A 86 11.13 -2.13 5.88
C LEU A 86 9.98 -2.45 4.90
N LYS A 87 10.07 -3.59 4.21
CA LYS A 87 8.99 -4.10 3.35
C LYS A 87 7.72 -4.37 4.16
N ASN A 88 7.83 -5.04 5.31
CA ASN A 88 6.71 -5.32 6.20
C ASN A 88 6.07 -4.04 6.72
N LEU A 89 6.89 -3.07 7.13
CA LEU A 89 6.42 -1.77 7.62
C LEU A 89 5.67 -0.99 6.53
N ASN A 90 6.18 -0.99 5.30
CA ASN A 90 5.49 -0.39 4.16
C ASN A 90 4.13 -1.04 3.89
N HIS A 91 4.03 -2.36 4.02
CA HIS A 91 2.76 -3.06 3.89
C HIS A 91 1.80 -2.73 5.05
N ALA A 92 2.28 -2.79 6.29
CA ALA A 92 1.50 -2.44 7.47
C ALA A 92 0.98 -1.00 7.42
N SER A 93 1.73 -0.05 6.84
CA SER A 93 1.26 1.32 6.69
C SER A 93 0.05 1.45 5.75
N THR A 94 -0.06 0.58 4.73
CA THR A 94 -1.27 0.52 3.88
C THR A 94 -2.49 -0.04 4.60
N ILE A 95 -2.29 -0.89 5.62
CA ILE A 95 -3.36 -1.47 6.44
C ILE A 95 -3.79 -0.48 7.52
N ALA A 96 -2.82 0.17 8.19
CA ALA A 96 -3.07 1.09 9.29
C ALA A 96 -3.80 2.36 8.85
N ALA A 97 -3.51 2.86 7.65
CA ALA A 97 -4.15 4.06 7.07
C ALA A 97 -4.52 3.83 5.60
N PRO A 98 -5.63 3.12 5.29
CA PRO A 98 -6.02 2.84 3.92
C PRO A 98 -6.22 4.13 3.10
N GLY A 99 -5.48 4.26 2.00
CA GLY A 99 -5.58 5.41 1.09
C GLY A 99 -4.84 6.68 1.55
N GLN A 100 -4.19 6.65 2.71
CA GLN A 100 -3.40 7.77 3.24
C GLN A 100 -2.07 7.27 3.82
N GLN A 101 -1.21 8.20 4.23
CA GLN A 101 0.03 7.87 4.93
C GLN A 101 -0.07 8.33 6.38
N GLY A 102 0.03 7.40 7.33
CA GLY A 102 0.06 7.71 8.76
C GLY A 102 1.27 8.59 9.15
N PRO A 103 1.12 9.51 10.12
CA PRO A 103 2.18 10.42 10.56
C PRO A 103 3.52 9.74 10.87
N ALA A 104 3.52 8.64 11.63
CA ALA A 104 4.74 7.95 12.04
C ALA A 104 5.50 7.40 10.84
N TYR A 105 4.80 6.73 9.93
CA TYR A 105 5.40 6.19 8.73
C TYR A 105 5.91 7.31 7.81
N LYS A 106 5.17 8.43 7.70
CA LYS A 106 5.61 9.62 6.96
C LYS A 106 6.91 10.20 7.51
N MET A 107 7.00 10.38 8.82
CA MET A 107 8.20 10.92 9.47
C MET A 107 9.41 10.00 9.27
N LEU A 108 9.22 8.68 9.39
CA LEU A 108 10.28 7.71 9.15
C LEU A 108 10.76 7.73 7.69
N MET A 109 9.86 7.78 6.71
CA MET A 109 10.24 7.84 5.30
C MET A 109 10.92 9.16 4.92
N ASN A 110 10.51 10.28 5.54
CA ASN A 110 11.19 11.56 5.38
C ASN A 110 12.61 11.53 5.96
N LEU A 111 12.81 10.88 7.11
CA LEU A 111 14.14 10.68 7.68
C LEU A 111 14.99 9.79 6.77
N LEU A 112 14.43 8.69 6.25
CA LEU A 112 15.12 7.82 5.29
C LEU A 112 15.53 8.58 4.02
N ALA A 113 14.66 9.44 3.49
CA ALA A 113 14.92 10.26 2.31
C ALA A 113 16.10 11.24 2.49
N GLN A 114 16.43 11.65 3.71
CA GLN A 114 17.60 12.52 3.96
C GLN A 114 18.94 11.81 3.66
N SER A 115 18.95 10.47 3.61
CA SER A 115 20.14 9.66 3.35
C SER A 115 20.12 8.98 1.98
N ILE A 116 19.29 9.47 1.04
CA ILE A 116 18.98 8.88 -0.27
C ILE A 116 20.20 8.39 -1.05
N GLU A 117 21.31 9.14 -1.05
CA GLU A 117 22.52 8.81 -1.81
C GLU A 117 23.11 7.46 -1.38
N THR A 118 22.97 7.14 -0.09
CA THR A 118 23.49 5.92 0.54
C THR A 118 22.49 4.75 0.53
N LEU A 119 21.25 4.97 0.06
CA LEU A 119 20.21 3.96 0.08
C LEU A 119 20.39 2.94 -1.04
N SER A 120 20.03 1.70 -0.76
CA SER A 120 19.85 0.68 -1.80
C SER A 120 18.68 1.03 -2.73
N PRO A 121 18.63 0.49 -3.97
CA PRO A 121 17.50 0.71 -4.87
C PRO A 121 16.13 0.37 -4.24
N ASP A 122 16.04 -0.71 -3.47
CA ASP A 122 14.80 -1.11 -2.80
C ASP A 122 14.35 -0.09 -1.75
N GLU A 123 15.28 0.46 -0.97
CA GLU A 123 15.00 1.54 -0.01
C GLU A 123 14.57 2.82 -0.73
N CYS A 124 15.23 3.19 -1.83
CA CYS A 124 14.84 4.33 -2.66
C CYS A 124 13.40 4.17 -3.19
N ILE A 125 13.02 2.97 -3.65
CA ILE A 125 11.66 2.68 -4.11
C ILE A 125 10.63 2.91 -2.99
N LYS A 126 10.96 2.57 -1.73
CA LYS A 126 10.07 2.85 -0.58
C LYS A 126 9.91 4.32 -0.29
N VAL A 127 10.97 5.10 -0.47
CA VAL A 127 10.89 6.57 -0.41
C VAL A 127 9.99 7.11 -1.53
N ILE A 128 10.17 6.66 -2.78
CA ILE A 128 9.35 7.08 -3.93
C ILE A 128 7.86 6.75 -3.71
N GLU A 129 7.55 5.50 -3.32
CA GLU A 129 6.19 5.04 -3.00
C GLU A 129 5.56 5.86 -1.86
N SER A 130 6.36 6.22 -0.85
CA SER A 130 5.96 7.11 0.24
C SER A 130 5.60 8.50 -0.26
N GLN A 131 6.48 9.15 -1.04
CA GLN A 131 6.23 10.49 -1.58
C GLN A 131 4.98 10.52 -2.45
N ARG A 132 4.74 9.47 -3.25
CA ARG A 132 3.49 9.32 -4.02
C ARG A 132 2.25 9.33 -3.11
N ARG A 133 2.25 8.52 -2.04
CA ARG A 133 1.12 8.46 -1.10
C ARG A 133 0.91 9.77 -0.35
N ALA A 134 1.97 10.51 -0.08
CA ALA A 134 1.91 11.85 0.48
C ALA A 134 1.54 12.95 -0.54
N LYS A 135 1.32 12.59 -1.82
CA LYS A 135 1.10 13.51 -2.95
C LYS A 135 2.23 14.54 -3.14
N GLN A 136 3.45 14.20 -2.73
CA GLN A 136 4.65 15.01 -2.87
C GLN A 136 5.32 14.71 -4.23
N TYR A 137 4.64 15.00 -5.32
CA TYR A 137 5.02 14.53 -6.66
C TYR A 137 6.34 15.12 -7.17
N ASP A 138 6.68 16.36 -6.81
CA ASP A 138 7.97 16.96 -7.19
C ASP A 138 9.14 16.22 -6.52
N ALA A 139 9.01 15.96 -5.22
CA ALA A 139 10.01 15.19 -4.47
C ALA A 139 10.11 13.76 -5.02
N MET A 140 8.97 13.13 -5.28
CA MET A 140 8.92 11.81 -5.91
C MET A 140 9.66 11.79 -7.26
N SER A 141 9.41 12.76 -8.13
CA SER A 141 10.05 12.88 -9.46
C SER A 141 11.57 13.07 -9.35
N ALA A 142 12.02 13.91 -8.41
CA ALA A 142 13.44 14.11 -8.14
C ALA A 142 14.10 12.80 -7.67
N TRP A 143 13.46 12.03 -6.79
CA TRP A 143 13.96 10.75 -6.32
C TRP A 143 13.95 9.66 -7.39
N SER A 144 12.91 9.61 -8.22
CA SER A 144 12.87 8.72 -9.38
C SER A 144 14.02 9.00 -10.33
N THR A 145 14.30 10.28 -10.62
CA THR A 145 15.40 10.70 -11.51
C THR A 145 16.75 10.27 -10.93
N MET A 146 17.00 10.59 -9.66
CA MET A 146 18.23 10.20 -8.97
C MET A 146 18.43 8.67 -8.96
N LEU A 147 17.37 7.91 -8.70
CA LEU A 147 17.47 6.45 -8.71
C LEU A 147 17.72 5.92 -10.13
N ARG A 148 17.08 6.47 -11.16
CA ARG A 148 17.36 6.10 -12.57
C ARG A 148 18.82 6.40 -12.94
N GLU A 149 19.36 7.54 -12.52
CA GLU A 149 20.78 7.89 -12.70
C GLU A 149 21.70 6.90 -11.98
N LYS A 150 21.37 6.51 -10.74
CA LYS A 150 22.11 5.53 -9.96
C LYS A 150 22.11 4.13 -10.59
N LEU A 151 20.98 3.72 -11.18
CA LEU A 151 20.88 2.47 -11.95
C LEU A 151 21.64 2.57 -13.29
N GLY A 152 21.83 3.79 -13.82
CA GLY A 152 22.60 4.06 -15.03
C GLY A 152 22.14 3.23 -16.22
N GLN A 153 23.11 2.70 -16.96
CA GLN A 153 22.90 1.79 -18.10
C GLN A 153 22.97 0.30 -17.70
N ASP A 154 22.82 -0.04 -16.41
CA ASP A 154 22.86 -1.44 -15.99
C ASP A 154 21.65 -2.21 -16.53
N ASP A 155 21.90 -3.17 -17.42
CA ASP A 155 20.90 -4.04 -18.03
C ASP A 155 20.62 -5.33 -17.24
N SER A 156 21.10 -5.44 -16.00
CA SER A 156 20.78 -6.55 -15.12
C SER A 156 19.27 -6.69 -14.85
N ARG A 157 18.80 -7.92 -14.59
CA ARG A 157 17.39 -8.18 -14.25
C ARG A 157 16.94 -7.38 -13.02
N SER A 158 17.80 -7.26 -12.00
CA SER A 158 17.52 -6.46 -10.81
C SER A 158 17.31 -4.99 -11.15
N SER A 159 18.17 -4.41 -12.00
CA SER A 159 18.04 -3.01 -12.40
C SER A 159 16.80 -2.77 -13.26
N TRP A 160 16.45 -3.69 -14.16
CA TRP A 160 15.17 -3.64 -14.87
C TRP A 160 13.95 -3.75 -13.95
N SER A 161 14.00 -4.64 -12.95
CA SER A 161 12.96 -4.75 -11.93
C SER A 161 12.80 -3.44 -11.15
N SER A 162 13.90 -2.81 -10.74
CA SER A 162 13.85 -1.51 -10.06
C SER A 162 13.28 -0.41 -10.96
N ARG A 163 13.69 -0.34 -12.24
CA ARG A 163 13.11 0.62 -13.20
C ARG A 163 11.61 0.44 -13.36
N SER A 164 11.16 -0.81 -13.49
CA SER A 164 9.73 -1.13 -13.58
C SER A 164 8.94 -0.60 -12.39
N LYS A 165 9.48 -0.72 -11.17
CA LYS A 165 8.87 -0.16 -9.96
C LYS A 165 8.83 1.36 -9.96
N ILE A 166 9.88 2.02 -10.44
CA ILE A 166 9.89 3.49 -10.58
C ILE A 166 8.77 3.93 -11.53
N SER A 167 8.71 3.34 -12.72
CA SER A 167 7.67 3.62 -13.72
C SER A 167 6.28 3.25 -13.19
N TYR A 168 6.17 2.18 -12.38
CA TYR A 168 4.93 1.82 -11.72
C TYR A 168 4.45 2.93 -10.79
N GLU A 169 5.31 3.46 -9.93
CA GLU A 169 4.91 4.55 -9.04
C GLU A 169 4.59 5.83 -9.83
N GLU A 170 5.40 6.18 -10.83
CA GLU A 170 5.20 7.38 -11.67
C GLU A 170 3.84 7.39 -12.39
N HIS A 171 3.42 6.29 -13.02
CA HIS A 171 2.08 6.27 -13.65
C HIS A 171 0.96 6.33 -12.61
N MET A 172 1.16 5.74 -11.43
CA MET A 172 0.20 5.84 -10.33
C MET A 172 0.08 7.28 -9.81
N ALA A 173 1.18 8.04 -9.79
CA ALA A 173 1.16 9.46 -9.45
C ALA A 173 0.36 10.27 -10.48
N LEU A 174 0.65 10.08 -11.77
CA LEU A 174 -0.09 10.74 -12.86
C LEU A 174 -1.58 10.42 -12.83
N ARG A 175 -1.93 9.15 -12.57
CA ARG A 175 -3.32 8.72 -12.38
C ARG A 175 -4.00 9.48 -11.25
N VAL A 176 -3.36 9.58 -10.08
CA VAL A 176 -3.94 10.27 -8.92
C VAL A 176 -4.07 11.76 -9.18
N GLN A 177 -3.09 12.39 -9.83
CA GLN A 177 -3.19 13.79 -10.26
C GLN A 177 -4.38 14.02 -11.21
N GLY A 178 -4.58 13.12 -12.18
CA GLY A 178 -5.72 13.17 -13.09
C GLY A 178 -7.06 13.06 -12.35
N VAL A 179 -7.17 12.12 -11.40
CA VAL A 179 -8.38 11.94 -10.57
C VAL A 179 -8.63 13.17 -9.68
N ASP A 180 -7.58 13.70 -9.04
CA ASP A 180 -7.70 14.89 -8.20
C ASP A 180 -8.18 16.10 -9.02
N LEU A 181 -7.63 16.29 -10.22
CA LEU A 181 -8.01 17.38 -11.12
C LEU A 181 -9.44 17.20 -11.67
N GLU A 182 -9.83 15.99 -12.04
CA GLU A 182 -11.19 15.62 -12.46
C GLU A 182 -12.21 15.95 -11.36
N ASN A 183 -11.93 15.55 -10.11
CA ASN A 183 -12.78 15.83 -8.95
C ASN A 183 -12.93 17.33 -8.66
N GLN A 184 -11.90 18.12 -8.97
CA GLN A 184 -11.93 19.58 -8.84
C GLN A 184 -12.62 20.27 -10.02
N LYS A 185 -13.16 19.52 -10.99
CA LYS A 185 -13.71 20.03 -12.26
C LYS A 185 -12.70 20.92 -12.99
N GLY A 186 -11.43 20.50 -12.96
CA GLY A 186 -10.35 21.17 -13.67
C GLY A 186 -10.47 21.04 -15.19
N ASP A 187 -9.49 21.59 -15.89
CA ASP A 187 -9.41 21.53 -17.34
C ASP A 187 -9.40 20.07 -17.85
N GLN A 188 -10.42 19.71 -18.61
CA GLN A 188 -10.60 18.36 -19.15
C GLN A 188 -9.51 17.98 -20.15
N ALA A 189 -8.93 18.96 -20.86
CA ALA A 189 -7.79 18.70 -21.74
C ALA A 189 -6.57 18.26 -20.94
N GLU A 190 -6.34 18.89 -19.79
CA GLU A 190 -5.25 18.54 -18.89
C GLU A 190 -5.46 17.20 -18.19
N VAL A 191 -6.68 16.91 -17.73
CA VAL A 191 -7.05 15.59 -17.18
C VAL A 191 -6.75 14.49 -18.20
N ARG A 192 -7.19 14.68 -19.45
CA ARG A 192 -6.93 13.72 -20.53
C ARG A 192 -5.43 13.56 -20.80
N ARG A 193 -4.67 14.67 -20.84
CA ARG A 193 -3.21 14.67 -21.03
C ARG A 193 -2.51 13.84 -19.94
N LEU A 194 -2.91 14.01 -18.68
CA LEU A 194 -2.38 13.24 -17.56
C LEU A 194 -2.66 11.74 -17.69
N TYR A 195 -3.87 11.35 -18.10
CA TYR A 195 -4.20 9.94 -18.32
C TYR A 195 -3.46 9.33 -19.51
N GLU A 196 -3.27 10.06 -20.61
CA GLU A 196 -2.47 9.60 -21.76
C GLU A 196 -0.99 9.42 -21.39
N GLN A 197 -0.43 10.33 -20.58
CA GLN A 197 0.91 10.16 -20.03
C GLN A 197 1.01 8.96 -19.08
N ALA A 198 0.01 8.77 -18.20
CA ALA A 198 -0.03 7.62 -17.32
C ALA A 198 -0.08 6.30 -18.12
N VAL A 199 -0.79 6.24 -19.24
CA VAL A 199 -0.81 5.06 -20.13
C VAL A 199 0.60 4.77 -20.65
N THR A 200 1.30 5.78 -21.14
CA THR A 200 2.67 5.64 -21.69
C THR A 200 3.64 5.12 -20.62
N VAL A 201 3.58 5.67 -19.41
CA VAL A 201 4.45 5.25 -18.30
C VAL A 201 4.08 3.85 -17.80
N ALA A 202 2.80 3.46 -17.82
CA ALA A 202 2.37 2.10 -17.49
C ALA A 202 2.89 1.07 -18.52
N GLU A 203 2.89 1.41 -19.82
CA GLU A 203 3.49 0.58 -20.88
C GLU A 203 5.01 0.43 -20.70
N GLN A 204 5.69 1.51 -20.29
CA GLN A 204 7.09 1.44 -19.92
C GLN A 204 7.33 0.51 -18.73
N SER A 205 6.51 0.61 -17.67
CA SER A 205 6.60 -0.26 -16.48
C SER A 205 6.41 -1.74 -16.85
N GLU A 206 5.45 -2.05 -17.72
CA GLU A 206 5.22 -3.41 -18.25
C GLU A 206 6.44 -3.94 -19.02
N MET A 207 6.98 -3.14 -19.93
CA MET A 207 8.16 -3.50 -20.72
C MET A 207 9.40 -3.72 -19.83
N GLU A 208 9.62 -2.85 -18.85
CA GLU A 208 10.71 -2.98 -17.89
C GLU A 208 10.54 -4.24 -17.01
N ALA A 209 9.32 -4.56 -16.56
CA ALA A 209 9.04 -5.77 -15.78
C ALA A 209 9.39 -7.04 -16.58
N ARG A 210 9.03 -7.06 -17.87
CA ARG A 210 9.37 -8.15 -18.79
C ARG A 210 10.88 -8.35 -18.91
N LYS A 211 11.64 -7.25 -19.02
CA LYS A 211 13.11 -7.31 -19.02
C LYS A 211 13.69 -7.74 -17.67
N GLY A 212 13.03 -7.38 -16.57
CA GLY A 212 13.35 -7.83 -15.22
C GLY A 212 13.08 -9.33 -14.98
N GLY A 213 12.28 -9.97 -15.84
CA GLY A 213 11.92 -11.38 -15.71
C GLY A 213 10.83 -11.64 -14.66
N ASP A 214 10.08 -10.60 -14.25
CA ASP A 214 8.93 -10.73 -13.35
C ASP A 214 7.65 -10.34 -14.10
N PRO A 215 6.97 -11.30 -14.76
CA PRO A 215 5.76 -11.01 -15.53
C PRO A 215 4.60 -10.51 -14.66
N VAL A 216 4.59 -10.85 -13.36
CA VAL A 216 3.51 -10.47 -12.45
C VAL A 216 3.50 -8.97 -12.20
N ASP A 217 4.69 -8.35 -12.12
CA ASP A 217 4.81 -6.90 -12.05
C ASP A 217 4.31 -6.21 -13.33
N GLY A 218 4.56 -6.81 -14.49
CA GLY A 218 4.03 -6.32 -15.76
C GLY A 218 2.50 -6.36 -15.79
N TRP A 219 1.90 -7.45 -15.31
CA TRP A 219 0.44 -7.55 -15.23
C TRP A 219 -0.19 -6.55 -14.27
N TYR A 220 0.49 -6.15 -13.18
CA TYR A 220 -0.02 -5.05 -12.35
C TYR A 220 -0.07 -3.72 -13.10
N ALA A 221 0.94 -3.42 -13.93
CA ALA A 221 0.92 -2.23 -14.78
C ALA A 221 -0.21 -2.31 -15.83
N VAL A 222 -0.40 -3.48 -16.45
CA VAL A 222 -1.50 -3.72 -17.40
C VAL A 222 -2.87 -3.57 -16.74
N MET A 223 -3.07 -4.19 -15.57
CA MET A 223 -4.28 -4.08 -14.77
C MET A 223 -4.56 -2.60 -14.43
N SER A 224 -3.55 -1.84 -14.02
CA SER A 224 -3.74 -0.41 -13.74
C SER A 224 -4.12 0.40 -14.99
N LYS A 225 -3.48 0.10 -16.12
CA LYS A 225 -3.74 0.74 -17.42
C LYS A 225 -5.16 0.46 -17.91
N ALA A 226 -5.55 -0.82 -17.96
CA ALA A 226 -6.85 -1.23 -18.44
C ALA A 226 -7.98 -0.95 -17.44
N GLY A 227 -7.78 -1.23 -16.16
CA GLY A 227 -8.82 -1.06 -15.13
C GLY A 227 -9.10 0.39 -14.73
N PHE A 228 -8.17 1.32 -14.95
CA PHE A 228 -8.35 2.71 -14.51
C PHE A 228 -8.12 3.78 -15.58
N LEU A 229 -7.13 3.63 -16.46
CA LEU A 229 -6.70 4.71 -17.36
C LEU A 229 -7.49 4.71 -18.67
N LEU A 230 -7.49 3.59 -19.39
CA LEU A 230 -8.18 3.45 -20.67
C LEU A 230 -9.69 3.78 -20.59
N PRO A 231 -10.43 3.38 -19.53
CA PRO A 231 -11.85 3.71 -19.41
C PRO A 231 -12.12 5.21 -19.33
N ARG A 232 -11.25 5.95 -18.62
CA ARG A 232 -11.33 7.42 -18.51
C ARG A 232 -10.99 8.14 -19.81
N LEU A 233 -10.31 7.45 -20.71
CA LEU A 233 -10.05 7.91 -22.08
C LEU A 233 -11.15 7.46 -23.06
N GLY A 234 -12.23 6.83 -22.59
CA GLY A 234 -13.30 6.28 -23.42
C GLY A 234 -12.90 5.04 -24.22
N ARG A 235 -11.80 4.37 -23.85
CA ARG A 235 -11.24 3.20 -24.56
C ARG A 235 -11.62 1.88 -23.86
N ASN A 236 -12.90 1.72 -23.53
CA ASN A 236 -13.40 0.58 -22.75
C ASN A 236 -13.17 -0.77 -23.45
N GLU A 237 -13.48 -0.87 -24.74
CA GLU A 237 -13.31 -2.13 -25.48
C GLU A 237 -11.84 -2.58 -25.54
N GLU A 238 -10.92 -1.63 -25.62
CA GLU A 238 -9.49 -1.93 -25.58
C GLU A 238 -9.06 -2.40 -24.19
N ALA A 239 -9.57 -1.75 -23.14
CA ALA A 239 -9.33 -2.15 -21.76
C ALA A 239 -9.80 -3.59 -21.50
N ILE A 240 -11.01 -3.94 -21.96
CA ILE A 240 -11.59 -5.27 -21.84
C ILE A 240 -10.69 -6.30 -22.51
N ARG A 241 -10.39 -6.14 -23.80
CA ARG A 241 -9.53 -7.08 -24.55
C ARG A 241 -8.17 -7.28 -23.88
N MET A 242 -7.61 -6.19 -23.35
CA MET A 242 -6.32 -6.23 -22.67
C MET A 242 -6.39 -7.02 -21.35
N LEU A 243 -7.44 -6.86 -20.56
CA LEU A 243 -7.66 -7.65 -19.34
C LEU A 243 -7.86 -9.12 -19.68
N GLU A 244 -8.70 -9.44 -20.66
CA GLU A 244 -8.94 -10.83 -21.09
C GLU A 244 -7.65 -11.55 -21.46
N MET A 245 -6.85 -10.97 -22.36
CA MET A 245 -5.58 -11.55 -22.80
C MET A 245 -4.58 -11.70 -21.66
N THR A 246 -4.56 -10.75 -20.72
CA THR A 246 -3.61 -10.76 -19.60
C THR A 246 -4.02 -11.75 -18.52
N ILE A 247 -5.32 -11.90 -18.28
CA ILE A 247 -5.88 -12.94 -17.40
C ILE A 247 -5.51 -14.32 -17.95
N GLU A 248 -5.77 -14.58 -19.23
CA GLU A 248 -5.43 -15.86 -19.88
C GLU A 248 -3.91 -16.16 -19.80
N SER A 249 -3.08 -15.14 -20.05
CA SER A 249 -1.63 -15.24 -19.91
C SER A 249 -1.20 -15.57 -18.48
N ALA A 250 -1.84 -14.96 -17.48
CA ALA A 250 -1.55 -15.19 -16.07
C ALA A 250 -1.97 -16.59 -15.61
N GLU A 251 -3.10 -17.09 -16.10
CA GLU A 251 -3.56 -18.46 -15.83
C GLU A 251 -2.65 -19.50 -16.46
N THR A 252 -2.27 -19.30 -17.72
CA THR A 252 -1.31 -20.18 -18.41
C THR A 252 0.02 -20.21 -17.66
N TYR A 253 0.54 -19.05 -17.26
CA TYR A 253 1.76 -18.97 -16.47
C TYR A 253 1.65 -19.69 -15.12
N ALA A 254 0.51 -19.54 -14.42
CA ALA A 254 0.27 -20.23 -13.15
C ALA A 254 0.30 -21.75 -13.32
N GLN A 255 -0.31 -22.26 -14.40
CA GLN A 255 -0.35 -23.69 -14.73
C GLN A 255 1.03 -24.22 -15.14
N GLU A 256 1.76 -23.51 -15.99
CA GLU A 256 3.07 -23.91 -16.50
C GLU A 256 4.14 -23.93 -15.41
N LYS A 257 4.11 -22.96 -14.49
CA LYS A 257 5.13 -22.83 -13.43
C LYS A 257 4.82 -23.60 -12.17
N GLY A 258 3.54 -23.85 -11.86
CA GLY A 258 3.15 -24.61 -10.68
C GLY A 258 3.85 -24.12 -9.39
N ALA A 259 4.48 -25.02 -8.65
CA ALA A 259 5.13 -24.70 -7.38
C ALA A 259 6.42 -23.84 -7.49
N GLU A 260 6.92 -23.55 -8.69
CA GLU A 260 8.14 -22.75 -8.90
C GLU A 260 7.97 -21.25 -8.61
N ILE A 261 6.72 -20.80 -8.46
CA ILE A 261 6.36 -19.39 -8.29
C ILE A 261 5.46 -19.18 -7.08
N ASP A 262 5.36 -17.93 -6.63
CA ASP A 262 4.34 -17.52 -5.66
C ASP A 262 2.95 -17.54 -6.32
N GLN A 263 2.28 -18.67 -6.20
CA GLN A 263 0.91 -18.89 -6.70
C GLN A 263 -0.09 -17.92 -6.07
N THR A 264 0.13 -17.48 -4.83
CA THR A 264 -0.75 -16.53 -4.15
C THR A 264 -0.70 -15.16 -4.82
N ARG A 265 0.50 -14.72 -5.22
CA ARG A 265 0.70 -13.45 -5.93
C ARG A 265 0.01 -13.48 -7.30
N VAL A 266 0.16 -14.56 -8.07
CA VAL A 266 -0.49 -14.69 -9.39
C VAL A 266 -2.00 -14.76 -9.26
N ALA A 267 -2.53 -15.59 -8.34
CA ALA A 267 -3.95 -15.69 -8.09
C ALA A 267 -4.57 -14.34 -7.71
N ARG A 268 -3.86 -13.51 -6.93
CA ARG A 268 -4.30 -12.16 -6.56
C ARG A 268 -4.33 -11.21 -7.75
N THR A 269 -3.37 -11.31 -8.67
CA THR A 269 -3.37 -10.50 -9.89
C THR A 269 -4.53 -10.87 -10.80
N ILE A 270 -4.78 -12.17 -11.02
CA ILE A 270 -5.95 -12.66 -11.78
C ILE A 270 -7.25 -12.18 -11.13
N PHE A 271 -7.36 -12.31 -9.80
CA PHE A 271 -8.50 -11.84 -9.02
C PHE A 271 -8.80 -10.36 -9.30
N ASN A 272 -7.80 -9.48 -9.15
CA ASN A 272 -7.98 -8.05 -9.35
C ASN A 272 -8.35 -7.69 -10.80
N MET A 273 -7.71 -8.33 -11.79
CA MET A 273 -8.03 -8.11 -13.20
C MET A 273 -9.46 -8.57 -13.54
N THR A 274 -9.91 -9.69 -12.98
CA THR A 274 -11.27 -10.20 -13.20
C THR A 274 -12.32 -9.26 -12.61
N MET A 275 -12.07 -8.69 -11.42
CA MET A 275 -12.93 -7.64 -10.86
C MET A 275 -13.05 -6.43 -11.78
N HIS A 276 -11.92 -5.93 -12.30
CA HIS A 276 -11.94 -4.81 -13.25
C HIS A 276 -12.67 -5.14 -14.55
N SER A 277 -12.53 -6.37 -15.04
CA SER A 277 -13.25 -6.83 -16.23
C SER A 277 -14.76 -6.84 -15.98
N ILE A 278 -15.22 -7.37 -14.84
CA ILE A 278 -16.65 -7.33 -14.45
C ILE A 278 -17.20 -5.89 -14.47
N ASP A 279 -16.49 -4.96 -13.81
CA ASP A 279 -16.92 -3.56 -13.75
C ASP A 279 -17.04 -2.93 -15.15
N LEU A 280 -16.07 -3.21 -16.03
CA LEU A 280 -16.05 -2.67 -17.39
C LEU A 280 -17.12 -3.28 -18.29
N GLU A 281 -17.32 -4.59 -18.25
CA GLU A 281 -18.38 -5.27 -19.01
C GLU A 281 -19.77 -4.73 -18.65
N MET A 282 -20.02 -4.53 -17.36
CA MET A 282 -21.26 -3.90 -16.90
C MET A 282 -21.38 -2.45 -17.39
N GLN A 283 -20.29 -1.69 -17.38
CA GLN A 283 -20.30 -0.30 -17.81
C GLN A 283 -20.61 -0.15 -19.31
N VAL A 284 -20.18 -1.09 -20.15
CA VAL A 284 -20.48 -1.08 -21.60
C VAL A 284 -21.81 -1.76 -21.96
N GLY A 285 -22.54 -2.31 -20.97
CA GLY A 285 -23.81 -2.97 -21.21
C GLY A 285 -23.66 -4.33 -21.91
N ALA A 286 -22.62 -5.09 -21.57
CA ALA A 286 -22.34 -6.40 -22.17
C ALA A 286 -23.41 -7.45 -21.86
N ASP A 287 -23.41 -8.55 -22.61
CA ASP A 287 -24.31 -9.68 -22.36
C ASP A 287 -24.14 -10.19 -20.90
N PRO A 288 -25.22 -10.30 -20.12
CA PRO A 288 -25.20 -10.87 -18.76
C PRO A 288 -24.52 -12.23 -18.65
N ALA A 289 -24.54 -13.04 -19.71
CA ALA A 289 -23.82 -14.31 -19.76
C ALA A 289 -22.30 -14.14 -19.63
N ILE A 290 -21.72 -13.07 -20.19
CA ILE A 290 -20.30 -12.73 -20.06
C ILE A 290 -19.99 -12.40 -18.60
N VAL A 291 -20.79 -11.52 -17.99
CA VAL A 291 -20.62 -11.13 -16.59
C VAL A 291 -20.76 -12.34 -15.65
N ARG A 292 -21.73 -13.22 -15.88
CA ARG A 292 -21.87 -14.49 -15.13
C ARG A 292 -20.64 -15.40 -15.25
N ALA A 293 -20.05 -15.50 -16.44
CA ALA A 293 -18.84 -16.29 -16.65
C ALA A 293 -17.64 -15.72 -15.87
N LEU A 294 -17.49 -14.40 -15.85
CA LEU A 294 -16.45 -13.72 -15.06
C LEU A 294 -16.68 -13.87 -13.54
N ILE A 295 -17.92 -13.80 -13.07
CA ILE A 295 -18.26 -14.07 -11.67
C ILE A 295 -17.87 -15.51 -11.31
N ALA A 296 -18.26 -16.50 -12.10
CA ALA A 296 -17.91 -17.90 -11.85
C ALA A 296 -16.39 -18.13 -11.82
N LYS A 297 -15.66 -17.46 -12.72
CA LYS A 297 -14.19 -17.44 -12.73
C LYS A 297 -13.62 -16.86 -11.44
N LEU A 298 -14.13 -15.71 -11.01
CA LEU A 298 -13.73 -15.09 -9.75
C LEU A 298 -14.02 -15.98 -8.54
N GLU A 299 -15.19 -16.61 -8.51
CA GLU A 299 -15.60 -17.53 -7.44
C GLU A 299 -14.68 -18.76 -7.39
N SER A 300 -14.16 -19.24 -8.52
CA SER A 300 -13.18 -20.34 -8.52
C SER A 300 -11.77 -19.94 -8.04
N ASN A 301 -11.48 -18.65 -7.89
CA ASN A 301 -10.17 -18.14 -7.51
C ASN A 301 -9.89 -18.33 -6.00
N SER A 302 -8.70 -18.84 -5.66
CA SER A 302 -8.32 -19.11 -4.26
C SER A 302 -8.28 -17.89 -3.36
N VAL A 303 -7.95 -16.71 -3.89
CA VAL A 303 -7.95 -15.44 -3.13
C VAL A 303 -9.37 -15.02 -2.78
N PHE A 304 -10.32 -15.21 -3.70
CA PHE A 304 -11.73 -14.95 -3.42
C PHE A 304 -12.28 -15.93 -2.40
N GLN A 305 -12.00 -17.23 -2.54
CA GLN A 305 -12.43 -18.27 -1.60
C GLN A 305 -11.91 -18.02 -0.18
N GLU A 306 -10.64 -17.66 -0.04
CA GLU A 306 -10.08 -17.28 1.27
C GLU A 306 -10.72 -15.99 1.80
N GLY A 307 -10.94 -15.00 0.93
CA GLY A 307 -11.66 -13.78 1.28
C GLY A 307 -13.05 -14.06 1.84
N MET A 308 -13.84 -14.87 1.13
CA MET A 308 -15.18 -15.30 1.54
C MET A 308 -15.18 -16.03 2.88
N ARG A 309 -14.11 -16.78 3.20
CA ARG A 309 -13.95 -17.44 4.51
C ARG A 309 -13.72 -16.44 5.65
N VAL A 310 -12.98 -15.36 5.37
CA VAL A 310 -12.59 -14.35 6.38
C VAL A 310 -13.69 -13.31 6.60
N ASP A 311 -14.30 -12.80 5.53
CA ASP A 311 -15.30 -11.72 5.57
C ASP A 311 -16.35 -11.86 4.45
N PRO A 312 -17.26 -12.84 4.55
CA PRO A 312 -18.22 -13.14 3.47
C PRO A 312 -19.11 -11.95 3.12
N VAL A 313 -19.47 -11.12 4.11
CA VAL A 313 -20.35 -9.97 3.90
C VAL A 313 -19.71 -8.95 2.96
N LYS A 314 -18.44 -8.59 3.20
CA LYS A 314 -17.71 -7.65 2.36
C LYS A 314 -17.56 -8.15 0.92
N TRP A 315 -17.30 -9.44 0.74
CA TRP A 315 -17.08 -10.02 -0.58
C TRP A 315 -18.37 -10.23 -1.36
N GLU A 316 -19.47 -10.59 -0.71
CA GLU A 316 -20.80 -10.58 -1.31
C GLU A 316 -21.22 -9.17 -1.73
N GLN A 317 -20.97 -8.15 -0.89
CA GLN A 317 -21.24 -6.76 -1.25
C GLN A 317 -20.47 -6.30 -2.49
N ARG A 318 -19.25 -6.80 -2.70
CA ARG A 318 -18.45 -6.49 -3.90
C ARG A 318 -19.04 -7.07 -5.18
N LEU A 319 -19.74 -8.20 -5.12
CA LEU A 319 -20.37 -8.83 -6.27
C LEU A 319 -21.85 -8.49 -6.45
N ALA A 320 -22.48 -7.88 -5.44
CA ALA A 320 -23.91 -7.60 -5.43
C ALA A 320 -24.36 -6.83 -6.68
N SER A 321 -23.64 -5.76 -7.08
CA SER A 321 -23.97 -4.99 -8.28
C SER A 321 -23.89 -5.82 -9.57
N ALA A 322 -22.92 -6.72 -9.67
CA ALA A 322 -22.76 -7.59 -10.84
C ALA A 322 -23.85 -8.67 -10.90
N ARG A 323 -24.26 -9.22 -9.76
CA ARG A 323 -25.39 -10.17 -9.69
C ARG A 323 -26.72 -9.50 -10.03
N ILE A 324 -26.98 -8.31 -9.49
CA ILE A 324 -28.16 -7.51 -9.83
C ILE A 324 -28.19 -7.20 -11.32
N TYR A 325 -27.05 -6.82 -11.91
CA TYR A 325 -26.94 -6.61 -13.36
C TYR A 325 -27.38 -7.85 -14.15
N CYS A 326 -26.93 -9.03 -13.72
CA CYS A 326 -27.24 -10.31 -14.36
C CYS A 326 -28.70 -10.78 -14.19
N GLU A 327 -29.40 -10.31 -13.16
CA GLU A 327 -30.81 -10.63 -12.91
C GLU A 327 -31.76 -9.69 -13.65
N ALA A 328 -31.33 -8.44 -13.88
CA ALA A 328 -32.12 -7.42 -14.54
C ALA A 328 -32.17 -7.56 -16.08
N HIS A 329 -31.29 -8.37 -16.66
CA HIS A 329 -31.09 -8.54 -18.11
C HIS A 329 -30.99 -10.02 -18.47
#